data_AF-A0A6I7X156-F1
#
_entry.id   AF-A0A6I7X156-F1
#
_cell.length_a   1.000
_cell.length_b   1.000
_cell.length_c   1.000
_cell.angle_alpha   90.00
_cell.angle_beta   90.00
_cell.angle_gamma   90.00
#
_symmetry.space_group_name_H-M   'P 1'
#
loop_
_entity.id
_entity.type
_entity.pdbx_description
1 polymer ?
#
loop_
_entity_poly.entity_id
_entity_poly.type
_entity_poly.pdbx_seq_one_letter_code
_entity_poly.pdbx_strand_id
1 'polypeptide(L)'
;MTDIDTQFLERCIQALGRALTFLQDSEPDSIEYEMYRSACIKEFEIILEQSGKLLKKTLKPYFHSNKTADKLIFKDIFRQAALHSIISLEETERWLNYRDNRCQPRTG
;
A
#
# COMPACT_ATOMS: atom_id res chain seq x y z
N MET A 1 5.70 -14.96 -18.05
CA MET A 1 5.04 -14.23 -16.95
C MET A 1 5.99 -14.25 -15.77
N THR A 2 6.35 -13.08 -15.23
CA THR A 2 7.12 -13.02 -13.99
C THR A 2 6.22 -13.55 -12.88
N ASP A 3 6.65 -14.60 -12.18
CA ASP A 3 5.92 -15.09 -11.02
C ASP A 3 6.08 -14.07 -9.88
N ILE A 4 4.96 -13.54 -9.38
CA ILE A 4 4.95 -12.49 -8.35
C ILE A 4 4.43 -13.12 -7.07
N ASP A 5 5.30 -13.24 -6.08
CA ASP A 5 4.92 -13.71 -4.75
C ASP A 5 4.14 -12.63 -3.98
N THR A 6 2.87 -12.91 -3.70
CA THR A 6 1.95 -12.05 -2.95
C THR A 6 1.73 -12.50 -1.50
N GLN A 7 2.31 -13.62 -1.05
CA GLN A 7 1.99 -14.20 0.26
C GLN A 7 2.25 -13.23 1.42
N PHE A 8 3.35 -12.47 1.35
CA PHE A 8 3.66 -11.49 2.39
C PHE A 8 2.65 -10.34 2.40
N LEU A 9 2.24 -9.83 1.23
CA LEU A 9 1.22 -8.79 1.12
C LEU A 9 -0.13 -9.27 1.68
N GLU A 10 -0.53 -10.48 1.35
CA GLU A 10 -1.76 -11.10 1.86
C GLU A 10 -1.75 -11.23 3.38
N ARG A 11 -0.62 -11.62 3.97
CA ARG A 11 -0.47 -11.67 5.44
C ARG A 11 -0.62 -10.29 6.08
N CYS A 12 -0.03 -9.25 5.50
CA CYS A 12 -0.20 -7.88 6.00
C CYS A 12 -1.66 -7.40 5.88
N ILE A 13 -2.35 -7.72 4.78
CA ILE A 13 -3.78 -7.39 4.62
C ILE A 13 -4.63 -8.09 5.69
N GLN A 14 -4.35 -9.37 5.97
CA GLN A 14 -5.04 -10.11 7.04
C GLN A 14 -4.74 -9.53 8.43
N ALA A 15 -3.49 -9.14 8.70
CA ALA A 15 -3.10 -8.51 9.95
C ALA A 15 -3.80 -7.16 10.15
N LEU A 16 -3.85 -6.32 9.11
CA LEU A 16 -4.60 -5.07 9.11
C LEU A 16 -6.08 -5.31 9.39
N GLY A 17 -6.70 -6.28 8.70
CA GLY A 17 -8.11 -6.63 8.91
C GLY A 17 -8.41 -7.01 10.36
N ARG A 18 -7.56 -7.84 10.98
CA ARG A 18 -7.71 -8.23 12.40
C ARG A 18 -7.50 -7.06 13.35
N ALA A 19 -6.46 -6.25 13.13
CA ALA A 19 -6.20 -5.07 13.94
C ALA A 19 -7.37 -4.08 13.88
N LEU A 20 -7.99 -3.93 12.71
CA LEU A 20 -9.15 -3.07 12.52
C LEU A 20 -10.38 -3.60 13.27
N THR A 21 -10.64 -4.90 13.22
CA THR A 21 -11.72 -5.52 14.00
C THR A 21 -11.53 -5.25 15.49
N PHE A 22 -10.34 -5.51 16.03
CA PHE A 22 -10.08 -5.26 17.46
C PHE A 22 -10.15 -3.78 17.83
N LEU A 23 -9.72 -2.89 16.93
CA LEU A 23 -9.85 -1.44 17.13
C LEU A 23 -11.33 -1.02 17.24
N GLN A 24 -12.19 -1.56 16.38
CA GLN A 24 -13.62 -1.24 16.37
C GLN A 24 -14.35 -1.75 17.61
N ASP A 25 -13.86 -2.84 18.20
CA ASP A 25 -14.42 -3.44 19.42
C ASP A 25 -13.84 -2.84 20.72
N SER A 26 -12.79 -2.01 20.63
CA SER A 26 -12.13 -1.42 21.79
C SER A 26 -12.82 -0.14 22.26
N GLU A 27 -12.83 0.10 23.57
CA GLU A 27 -13.35 1.36 24.12
C GLU A 27 -12.49 2.54 23.62
N PRO A 28 -13.11 3.65 23.18
CA PRO A 28 -12.39 4.88 22.88
C PRO A 28 -11.49 5.30 24.05
N ASP A 29 -10.30 5.80 23.75
CA ASP A 29 -9.28 6.25 24.71
C ASP A 29 -8.69 5.15 25.63
N SER A 30 -9.02 3.87 25.40
CA SER A 30 -8.32 2.75 26.04
C SER A 30 -6.92 2.53 25.46
N ILE A 31 -6.05 1.89 26.24
CA ILE A 31 -4.70 1.48 25.78
C ILE A 31 -4.82 0.53 24.59
N GLU A 32 -5.79 -0.38 24.62
CA GLU A 32 -6.12 -1.31 23.56
C GLU A 32 -6.46 -0.58 22.26
N TYR A 33 -7.32 0.45 22.34
CA TYR A 33 -7.67 1.28 21.19
C TYR A 33 -6.44 1.95 20.60
N GLU A 34 -5.58 2.58 21.41
CA GLU A 34 -4.34 3.20 20.92
C GLU A 34 -3.38 2.18 20.30
N MET A 35 -3.27 1.00 20.90
CA MET A 35 -2.43 -0.10 20.44
C MET A 35 -2.91 -0.62 19.07
N TYR A 36 -4.20 -0.95 18.93
CA TYR A 36 -4.75 -1.45 17.67
C TYR A 36 -4.77 -0.38 16.59
N ARG A 37 -4.97 0.89 16.95
CA ARG A 37 -4.85 2.01 16.02
C ARG A 37 -3.44 2.12 15.46
N SER A 38 -2.44 2.00 16.33
CA SER A 38 -1.02 2.00 15.93
C SER A 38 -0.68 0.81 15.03
N ALA A 39 -1.22 -0.37 15.34
CA ALA A 39 -1.09 -1.56 14.49
C ALA A 39 -1.72 -1.35 13.11
N CYS A 40 -2.92 -0.78 13.03
CA CYS A 40 -3.58 -0.47 11.75
C CYS A 40 -2.74 0.47 10.88
N ILE A 41 -2.22 1.56 11.46
CA ILE A 41 -1.37 2.52 10.73
C ILE A 41 -0.13 1.80 10.20
N LYS A 42 0.55 1.04 11.05
CA LYS A 42 1.78 0.33 10.69
C LYS A 42 1.55 -0.68 9.58
N GLU A 43 0.53 -1.53 9.69
CA GLU A 43 0.22 -2.52 8.65
C GLU A 43 -0.19 -1.84 7.33
N PHE A 44 -0.96 -0.75 7.39
CA PHE A 44 -1.29 0.02 6.20
C PHE A 44 -0.04 0.59 5.51
N GLU A 45 0.92 1.11 6.27
CA GLU A 45 2.18 1.60 5.70
C GLU A 45 3.00 0.49 5.04
N ILE A 46 3.02 -0.70 5.63
CA ILE A 46 3.68 -1.89 5.07
C ILE A 46 2.98 -2.30 3.77
N ILE A 47 1.64 -2.36 3.76
CA ILE A 47 0.84 -2.69 2.57
C ILE A 47 1.12 -1.71 1.43
N LEU A 48 1.15 -0.40 1.71
CA LEU A 48 1.49 0.62 0.71
C LEU A 48 2.87 0.37 0.11
N GLU A 49 3.87 0.07 0.95
CA GLU A 49 5.24 -0.18 0.49
C GLU A 49 5.34 -1.45 -0.36
N GLN A 50 4.76 -2.56 0.11
CA GLN A 50 4.81 -3.84 -0.58
C GLN A 50 4.05 -3.82 -1.90
N SER A 51 2.88 -3.17 -1.93
CA SER A 51 2.10 -3.02 -3.17
C SER A 51 2.89 -2.26 -4.23
N GLY A 52 3.55 -1.15 -3.87
CA GLY A 52 4.43 -0.43 -4.78
C GLY A 52 5.62 -1.26 -5.26
N LYS A 53 6.25 -2.03 -4.38
CA LYS A 53 7.37 -2.93 -4.72
C LYS A 53 6.95 -4.02 -5.71
N LEU A 54 5.82 -4.69 -5.46
CA LEU A 54 5.30 -5.75 -6.32
C LEU A 54 4.87 -5.18 -7.67
N LEU A 55 4.15 -4.06 -7.68
CA LEU A 55 3.71 -3.40 -8.91
C LEU A 55 4.91 -2.95 -9.78
N LYS A 56 5.98 -2.45 -9.14
CA LYS A 56 7.24 -2.14 -9.83
C LYS A 56 7.86 -3.39 -10.48
N LYS A 57 7.81 -4.55 -9.83
CA LYS A 57 8.28 -5.82 -10.44
C LYS A 57 7.42 -6.20 -11.65
N THR A 58 6.10 -6.04 -11.56
CA THR A 58 5.18 -6.26 -12.69
C THR A 58 5.49 -5.34 -13.87
N LEU A 59 5.91 -4.11 -13.58
CA LEU A 59 6.21 -3.10 -14.58
C LEU A 59 7.56 -3.30 -15.30
N LYS A 60 8.54 -3.99 -14.69
CA LYS A 60 9.89 -4.15 -15.27
C LYS A 60 9.91 -4.60 -16.74
N PRO A 61 9.10 -5.58 -17.19
CA PRO A 61 9.10 -6.02 -18.58
C PRO A 61 8.63 -4.96 -19.59
N TYR A 62 7.90 -3.93 -19.14
CA TYR A 62 7.42 -2.85 -20.00
C TYR A 62 8.49 -1.76 -20.25
N PHE A 63 9.63 -1.81 -19.55
CA PHE A 63 10.72 -0.86 -19.71
C PHE A 63 11.88 -1.46 -20.50
N HIS A 64 12.43 -0.68 -21.43
CA HIS A 64 13.63 -1.04 -22.20
C HIS A 64 14.89 -1.26 -21.33
N SER A 65 14.89 -0.78 -20.09
CA SER A 65 15.96 -1.00 -19.13
C SER A 65 15.42 -1.00 -17.70
N ASN A 66 15.91 -1.94 -16.88
CA ASN A 66 15.63 -1.98 -15.45
C ASN A 66 15.97 -0.66 -14.74
N LYS A 67 16.97 0.09 -15.22
CA LYS A 67 17.36 1.40 -14.68
C LYS A 67 16.25 2.44 -14.78
N THR A 68 15.39 2.35 -15.79
CA THR A 68 14.27 3.30 -15.98
C THR A 68 13.16 2.99 -15.00
N ALA A 69 12.81 1.71 -14.84
CA ALA A 69 11.88 1.27 -13.82
C ALA A 69 12.37 1.64 -12.42
N ASP A 70 13.69 1.58 -12.17
CA ASP A 70 14.24 1.84 -10.84
C ASP A 70 14.10 3.29 -10.36
N LYS A 71 14.05 4.26 -11.29
CA LYS A 71 13.87 5.68 -10.99
C LYS A 71 12.43 6.07 -10.65
N LEU A 72 11.45 5.19 -10.88
CA LEU A 72 10.06 5.49 -10.58
C LEU A 72 9.85 5.68 -9.08
N ILE A 73 9.36 6.86 -8.71
CA ILE A 73 8.86 7.12 -7.36
C ILE A 73 7.46 6.54 -7.20
N PHE A 74 6.96 6.45 -5.97
CA PHE A 74 5.69 5.78 -5.67
C PHE A 74 4.55 6.19 -6.60
N LYS A 75 4.28 7.51 -6.73
CA LYS A 75 3.18 7.99 -7.58
C LYS A 75 3.36 7.60 -9.05
N ASP A 76 4.60 7.56 -9.55
CA ASP A 76 4.88 7.20 -10.93
C ASP A 76 4.68 5.72 -11.20
N ILE A 77 4.94 4.84 -10.22
CA ILE A 77 4.66 3.41 -10.33
C ILE A 77 3.17 3.17 -10.64
N PHE A 78 2.26 3.81 -9.91
CA PHE A 78 0.81 3.64 -10.12
C PHE A 78 0.30 4.31 -11.41
N ARG A 79 0.93 5.41 -11.83
CA ARG A 79 0.62 6.04 -13.14
C ARG A 79 1.05 5.17 -14.31
N GLN A 80 2.25 4.60 -14.25
CA GLN A 80 2.75 3.68 -15.28
C GLN A 80 1.94 2.38 -15.29
N ALA A 81 1.52 1.88 -14.13
CA ALA A 81 0.61 0.74 -14.07
C ALA A 81 -0.73 1.00 -14.75
N ALA A 82 -1.31 2.20 -14.59
CA ALA A 82 -2.52 2.58 -15.30
C ALA A 82 -2.30 2.70 -16.82
N LEU A 83 -1.18 3.31 -17.23
CA LEU A 83 -0.80 3.43 -18.65
C LEU A 83 -0.72 2.07 -19.34
N HIS A 84 -0.20 1.06 -18.64
CA HIS A 84 -0.10 -0.32 -19.14
C HIS A 84 -1.34 -1.17 -18.87
N SER A 85 -2.46 -0.57 -18.40
CA SER A 85 -3.71 -1.28 -18.09
C SER A 85 -3.56 -2.42 -17.06
N ILE A 86 -2.57 -2.32 -16.18
CA ILE A 86 -2.37 -3.28 -15.06
C ILE A 86 -3.39 -3.00 -13.94
N ILE A 87 -3.72 -1.71 -13.76
CA ILE A 87 -4.77 -1.22 -12.86
C ILE A 87 -5.58 -0.14 -13.59
N SER A 88 -6.78 0.12 -13.13
CA SER A 88 -7.63 1.21 -13.62
C SER A 88 -7.16 2.58 -13.14
N LEU A 89 -7.61 3.65 -13.82
CA LEU A 89 -7.37 5.03 -13.39
C LEU A 89 -7.98 5.30 -12.00
N GLU A 90 -9.16 4.76 -11.73
CA GLU A 90 -9.83 4.88 -10.42
C GLU A 90 -9.00 4.23 -9.30
N GLU A 91 -8.45 3.04 -9.54
CA GLU A 91 -7.53 2.41 -8.60
C GLU A 91 -6.29 3.26 -8.37
N THR A 92 -5.68 3.78 -9.43
CA THR A 92 -4.54 4.69 -9.31
C THR A 92 -4.85 5.89 -8.43
N GLU A 93 -5.98 6.55 -8.64
CA GLU A 93 -6.39 7.70 -7.82
C GLU A 93 -6.53 7.33 -6.34
N ARG A 94 -7.15 6.18 -6.03
CA ARG A 94 -7.24 5.67 -4.66
C ARG A 94 -5.85 5.46 -4.04
N TRP A 95 -4.92 4.84 -4.76
CA TRP A 95 -3.55 4.64 -4.27
C TRP A 95 -2.77 5.94 -4.05
N LEU A 96 -3.00 6.94 -4.90
CA LEU A 96 -2.41 8.27 -4.72
C LEU A 96 -2.97 8.94 -3.47
N ASN A 97 -4.28 8.85 -3.24
CA ASN A 97 -4.93 9.38 -2.04
C ASN A 97 -4.42 8.67 -0.76
N TYR A 98 -4.32 7.34 -0.77
CA TYR A 98 -3.76 6.55 0.33
C TYR A 98 -2.34 6.96 0.70
N ARG A 99 -1.51 7.29 -0.29
CA ARG A 99 -0.15 7.79 -0.06
C ARG A 99 -0.16 9.19 0.53
N ASP A 100 -1.02 10.07 0.05
CA ASP A 100 -1.11 11.47 0.50
C ASP A 100 -1.66 11.58 1.93
N ASN A 101 -2.56 10.68 2.33
CA ASN A 101 -3.06 10.60 3.70
C ASN A 101 -1.98 10.14 4.71
N ARG A 102 -0.85 9.58 4.26
CA ARG A 102 0.34 9.38 5.11
C ARG A 102 1.06 10.71 5.43
N CYS A 103 0.89 11.74 4.60
CA CYS A 103 1.54 13.04 4.72
C CYS A 103 0.76 14.05 5.55
N GLN A 104 -0.49 13.78 5.93
CA GLN A 104 -1.17 14.61 6.92
C GLN A 104 -0.74 14.18 8.32
N PRO A 105 0.04 15.00 9.05
CA PRO A 105 0.12 14.83 10.48
C PRO A 105 -1.31 14.98 10.98
N ARG A 106 -1.81 13.96 11.70
CA ARG A 106 -3.05 14.09 12.45
C ARG A 106 -2.81 15.20 13.47
N THR A 107 -3.20 16.42 13.14
CA THR A 107 -3.42 17.49 14.12
C THR A 107 -4.53 16.96 15.02
N GLY A 108 -4.13 16.48 16.20
CA GLY A 108 -5.04 16.37 17.34
C GLY A 108 -5.43 17.75 17.85
#